data_AF-A0AAW2HST7-F1
#
_entry.id   AF-A0AAW2HST7-F1
#
_cell.length_a   1.000
_cell.length_b   1.000
_cell.length_c   1.000
_cell.angle_alpha   90.00
_cell.angle_beta   90.00
_cell.angle_gamma   90.00
#
_symmetry.space_group_name_H-M   'P 1'
#
loop_
_entity.id
_entity.type
_entity.pdbx_description
1 polymer ?
#
loop_
_entity_poly.entity_id
_entity_poly.type
_entity_poly.pdbx_seq_one_letter_code
_entity_poly.pdbx_strand_id
1 'polypeptide(L)'
;MYIKHTFHTHSSHSWDIIKINISNICTLLQKYNFSGLHTGSYPVTSHWKHFPYDLYNITDFWTDAVYDESFITFFGLNGLDASYVELQTSLHLTTGMCHTIRPKTEVSAVAKNPGYRIYLLHDLYAYDQLRDKEAGWYIYVHEVKEKFSENINIYSGRQAKVFVPVGEQVEVSLDVYQFRLIQNCSNDPSYNLAECEEKCWVNEDISPKTNCSGPWLPILNKPLCNEPSGMIDLVKATERMCPTNCCPKSCKSLQYKTSVVKRTPNPVQRKLSSEAWIYFGSKAVEYFNYLIN
;
A
#
# COMPACT_ATOMS: atom_id res chain seq x y z
N MET A 1 -15.52 -22.92 22.61
CA MET A 1 -14.93 -22.49 21.32
C MET A 1 -15.28 -23.55 20.29
N TYR A 2 -16.33 -23.33 19.51
CA TYR A 2 -16.79 -24.26 18.47
C TYR A 2 -16.42 -23.64 17.12
N ILE A 3 -15.52 -24.29 16.38
CA ILE A 3 -15.17 -23.90 15.00
C ILE A 3 -16.09 -24.71 14.09
N LYS A 4 -17.09 -24.06 13.51
CA LYS A 4 -17.98 -24.67 12.52
C LYS A 4 -17.42 -24.35 11.14
N HIS A 5 -17.04 -25.38 10.38
CA HIS A 5 -16.65 -25.24 8.98
C HIS A 5 -17.91 -25.09 8.12
N THR A 6 -18.13 -23.91 7.58
CA THR A 6 -19.18 -23.66 6.58
C THR A 6 -18.53 -23.45 5.21
N PHE A 7 -18.95 -24.18 4.20
CA PHE A 7 -18.43 -24.05 2.83
C PHE A 7 -19.22 -22.99 2.06
N HIS A 8 -18.56 -21.93 1.62
CA HIS A 8 -18.95 -21.13 0.46
C HIS A 8 -17.71 -20.64 -0.29
N THR A 9 -17.60 -21.00 -1.57
CA THR A 9 -16.54 -20.58 -2.49
C THR A 9 -16.99 -19.35 -3.26
N HIS A 10 -16.61 -18.16 -2.79
CA HIS A 10 -16.66 -16.90 -3.54
C HIS A 10 -15.70 -15.92 -2.88
N SER A 11 -14.51 -15.71 -3.44
CA SER A 11 -13.66 -14.60 -2.98
C SER A 11 -12.70 -14.06 -4.05
N SER A 12 -12.92 -12.80 -4.41
CA SER A 12 -12.05 -11.91 -5.18
C SER A 12 -11.12 -11.11 -4.24
N HIS A 13 -9.84 -10.91 -4.59
CA HIS A 13 -8.74 -10.40 -3.70
C HIS A 13 -7.72 -9.42 -4.32
N SER A 14 -7.49 -8.21 -3.78
CA SER A 14 -6.51 -7.25 -4.32
C SER A 14 -5.21 -7.14 -3.50
N TRP A 15 -4.13 -6.67 -4.14
CA TRP A 15 -2.77 -6.57 -3.59
C TRP A 15 -2.19 -5.22 -3.92
N ASP A 16 -1.56 -4.54 -2.97
CA ASP A 16 -0.78 -3.33 -3.26
C ASP A 16 0.71 -3.65 -3.21
N ILE A 17 1.44 -3.24 -4.25
CA ILE A 17 2.90 -3.22 -4.28
C ILE A 17 3.35 -1.80 -3.96
N ILE A 18 4.21 -1.69 -2.95
CA ILE A 18 4.59 -0.42 -2.36
C ILE A 18 6.11 -0.32 -2.24
N LYS A 19 6.68 0.70 -2.88
CA LYS A 19 7.97 1.28 -2.51
C LYS A 19 8.16 2.66 -3.12
N ILE A 20 8.81 3.51 -2.33
CA ILE A 20 9.31 4.83 -2.66
C ILE A 20 10.47 4.72 -3.65
N ASN A 21 10.53 5.65 -4.62
CA ASN A 21 11.64 5.76 -5.56
C ASN A 21 12.88 6.40 -4.93
N ILE A 22 14.01 5.69 -5.08
CA ILE A 22 15.32 6.09 -4.55
C ILE A 22 16.32 6.29 -5.71
N SER A 23 15.92 6.02 -6.96
CA SER A 23 16.79 5.91 -8.14
C SER A 23 17.61 7.16 -8.49
N ASN A 24 17.25 8.31 -7.96
CA ASN A 24 17.98 9.56 -8.21
C ASN A 24 17.88 10.52 -7.03
N ILE A 25 17.88 10.01 -5.79
CA ILE A 25 17.64 10.86 -4.61
C ILE A 25 18.62 12.04 -4.60
N CYS A 26 19.90 11.88 -4.93
CA CYS A 26 20.86 12.99 -4.95
C CYS A 26 20.56 14.08 -5.99
N THR A 27 20.25 13.71 -7.23
CA THR A 27 19.97 14.67 -8.32
C THR A 27 18.60 15.30 -8.15
N LEU A 28 17.64 14.55 -7.63
CA LEU A 28 16.30 15.01 -7.29
C LEU A 28 16.32 15.96 -6.08
N LEU A 29 17.02 15.60 -5.01
CA LEU A 29 17.24 16.45 -3.84
C LEU A 29 17.94 17.76 -4.25
N GLN A 30 18.92 17.71 -5.15
CA GLN A 30 19.57 18.91 -5.69
C GLN A 30 18.62 19.76 -6.54
N LYS A 31 17.84 19.13 -7.45
CA LYS A 31 16.86 19.83 -8.30
C LYS A 31 15.84 20.62 -7.48
N TYR A 32 15.39 20.05 -6.36
CA TYR A 32 14.36 20.63 -5.49
C TYR A 32 14.92 21.27 -4.21
N ASN A 33 16.24 21.49 -4.14
CA ASN A 33 16.92 22.20 -3.05
C ASN A 33 16.70 21.59 -1.65
N PHE A 34 16.65 20.26 -1.58
CA PHE A 34 16.59 19.51 -0.33
C PHE A 34 18.00 19.16 0.16
N SER A 35 18.32 19.57 1.39
CA SER A 35 19.61 19.29 2.01
C SER A 35 19.71 17.83 2.48
N GLY A 36 20.63 17.06 1.89
CA GLY A 36 21.17 15.81 2.43
C GLY A 36 20.57 14.50 1.90
N LEU A 37 21.40 13.44 1.92
CA LEU A 37 21.07 12.05 1.63
C LEU A 37 20.20 11.44 2.76
N HIS A 38 18.89 11.62 2.70
CA HIS A 38 17.96 10.91 3.60
C HIS A 38 17.06 9.97 2.81
N THR A 39 17.53 8.73 2.67
CA THR A 39 16.76 7.61 2.13
C THR A 39 15.80 7.09 3.21
N GLY A 40 14.51 7.37 3.08
CA GLY A 40 13.48 6.47 3.64
C GLY A 40 12.44 7.05 4.58
N SER A 41 12.34 8.36 4.78
CA SER A 41 11.17 8.98 5.43
C SER A 41 11.07 10.45 5.04
N TYR A 42 10.39 10.76 3.94
CA TYR A 42 9.77 12.08 3.80
C TYR A 42 8.52 12.03 4.69
N PRO A 43 8.42 12.92 5.68
CA PRO A 43 8.38 14.34 5.40
C PRO A 43 9.01 15.21 6.50
N VAL A 44 10.32 15.49 6.39
CA VAL A 44 10.88 16.51 7.30
C VAL A 44 10.40 17.87 6.83
N THR A 45 9.55 18.52 7.64
CA THR A 45 9.03 19.89 7.40
C THR A 45 10.11 20.93 7.06
N SER A 46 11.39 20.67 7.37
CA SER A 46 12.51 21.54 7.00
C SER A 46 12.85 21.54 5.51
N HIS A 47 12.63 20.44 4.77
CA HIS A 47 12.91 20.38 3.33
C HIS A 47 12.00 21.31 2.53
N TRP A 48 10.73 21.34 2.88
CA TRP A 48 9.72 22.19 2.25
C TRP A 48 9.93 23.69 2.44
N LYS A 49 10.84 24.11 3.34
CA LYS A 49 11.22 25.52 3.50
C LYS A 49 12.01 26.07 2.33
N HIS A 50 12.77 25.20 1.66
CA HIS A 50 13.73 25.60 0.62
C HIS A 50 13.32 25.14 -0.77
N PHE A 51 12.19 24.45 -0.89
CA PHE A 51 11.61 24.07 -2.17
C PHE A 51 11.38 25.32 -3.04
N PRO A 52 11.82 25.32 -4.32
CA PRO A 52 11.67 26.47 -5.20
C PRO A 52 10.25 26.53 -5.81
N TYR A 53 9.29 26.98 -5.01
CA TYR A 53 7.86 27.08 -5.38
C TYR A 53 7.59 28.03 -6.56
N ASP A 54 8.53 28.91 -6.86
CA ASP A 54 8.50 29.83 -8.01
C ASP A 54 8.88 29.16 -9.33
N LEU A 55 9.62 28.05 -9.27
CA LEU A 55 10.13 27.33 -10.45
C LEU A 55 9.38 26.02 -10.72
N TYR A 56 8.92 25.34 -9.67
CA TYR A 56 8.26 24.05 -9.78
C TYR A 56 6.98 24.01 -8.97
N ASN A 57 6.01 23.25 -9.47
CA ASN A 57 4.85 22.89 -8.68
C ASN A 57 5.17 21.61 -7.87
N ILE A 58 4.39 21.36 -6.81
CA ILE A 58 4.59 20.17 -5.98
C ILE A 58 4.30 18.85 -6.71
N THR A 59 3.49 18.87 -7.78
CA THR A 59 3.22 17.68 -8.61
C THR A 59 4.45 17.27 -9.42
N ASP A 60 5.26 18.21 -9.89
CA ASP A 60 6.51 17.94 -10.62
C ASP A 60 7.47 17.14 -9.73
N PHE A 61 7.58 17.53 -8.45
CA PHE A 61 8.36 16.79 -7.46
C PHE A 61 7.91 15.34 -7.38
N TRP A 62 6.62 15.09 -7.16
CA TRP A 62 6.11 13.73 -7.02
C TRP A 62 6.22 12.93 -8.32
N THR A 63 6.08 13.56 -9.48
CA THR A 63 6.24 12.89 -10.78
C THR A 63 7.67 12.38 -10.95
N ASP A 64 8.66 13.18 -10.56
CA ASP A 64 10.07 12.79 -10.67
C ASP A 64 10.54 11.87 -9.52
N ALA A 65 9.93 12.01 -8.34
CA ALA A 65 10.39 11.39 -7.10
C ALA A 65 9.80 10.01 -6.83
N VAL A 66 8.91 9.50 -7.68
CA VAL A 66 8.24 8.20 -7.50
C VAL A 66 8.51 7.28 -8.69
N TYR A 67 8.32 5.97 -8.50
CA TYR A 67 8.44 5.02 -9.60
C TYR A 67 7.10 5.01 -10.34
N ASP A 68 7.14 4.94 -11.66
CA ASP A 68 5.96 4.64 -12.46
C ASP A 68 5.74 3.12 -12.55
N GLU A 69 4.73 2.66 -13.28
CA GLU A 69 4.43 1.21 -13.38
C GLU A 69 5.53 0.36 -14.04
N SER A 70 6.56 0.96 -14.65
CA SER A 70 7.57 0.25 -15.45
C SER A 70 8.45 -0.71 -14.63
N PHE A 71 8.54 -0.54 -13.31
CA PHE A 71 9.27 -1.48 -12.46
C PHE A 71 8.53 -2.81 -12.29
N ILE A 72 7.21 -2.87 -12.54
CA ILE A 72 6.43 -4.10 -12.52
C ILE A 72 6.50 -4.73 -13.92
N THR A 73 7.58 -5.46 -14.21
CA THR A 73 7.76 -6.04 -15.55
C THR A 73 6.73 -7.11 -15.87
N PHE A 74 6.28 -7.84 -14.85
CA PHE A 74 5.32 -8.92 -15.04
C PHE A 74 4.48 -9.12 -13.79
N PHE A 75 3.17 -9.27 -13.99
CA PHE A 75 2.24 -9.67 -12.95
C PHE A 75 1.07 -10.44 -13.56
N GLY A 76 0.54 -11.41 -12.80
CA GLY A 76 -0.60 -12.20 -13.28
C GLY A 76 -1.18 -13.11 -12.20
N LEU A 77 -2.32 -13.69 -12.53
CA LEU A 77 -3.10 -14.62 -11.70
C LEU A 77 -3.32 -15.93 -12.46
N ASN A 78 -3.61 -17.03 -11.75
CA ASN A 78 -4.01 -18.31 -12.34
C ASN A 78 -3.06 -18.82 -13.44
N GLY A 79 -1.76 -18.85 -13.16
CA GLY A 79 -0.79 -19.38 -14.11
C GLY A 79 -0.35 -18.38 -15.20
N LEU A 80 -0.35 -17.08 -14.87
CA LEU A 80 0.39 -15.99 -15.54
C LEU A 80 -0.39 -15.13 -16.54
N ASP A 81 -1.73 -15.16 -16.52
CA ASP A 81 -2.49 -14.31 -17.44
C ASP A 81 -2.75 -12.92 -16.85
N ALA A 82 -2.13 -11.90 -17.44
CA ALA A 82 -2.32 -10.51 -17.08
C ALA A 82 -3.75 -10.00 -17.37
N SER A 83 -4.51 -10.67 -18.26
CA SER A 83 -5.91 -10.31 -18.52
C SER A 83 -6.84 -10.58 -17.33
N TYR A 84 -6.41 -11.42 -16.37
CA TYR A 84 -7.13 -11.73 -15.14
C TYR A 84 -6.93 -10.74 -14.01
N VAL A 85 -6.20 -9.67 -14.27
CA VAL A 85 -5.92 -8.62 -13.29
C VAL A 85 -6.15 -7.23 -13.88
N GLU A 86 -6.41 -6.27 -13.01
CA GLU A 86 -6.32 -4.83 -13.29
C GLU A 86 -5.25 -4.22 -12.39
N LEU A 87 -4.53 -3.24 -12.92
CA LEU A 87 -3.61 -2.41 -12.16
C LEU A 87 -4.29 -1.07 -11.88
N GLN A 88 -4.27 -0.65 -10.62
CA GLN A 88 -4.66 0.70 -10.20
C GLN A 88 -3.48 1.36 -9.52
N THR A 89 -3.38 2.67 -9.63
CA THR A 89 -2.24 3.42 -9.12
C THR A 89 -2.73 4.50 -8.17
N SER A 90 -2.01 4.71 -7.08
CA SER A 90 -2.33 5.74 -6.08
C SER A 90 -1.05 6.36 -5.52
N LEU A 91 -1.10 7.65 -5.26
CA LEU A 91 0.02 8.41 -4.72
C LEU A 91 -0.19 8.66 -3.23
N HIS A 92 0.84 8.41 -2.43
CA HIS A 92 0.84 8.49 -0.96
C HIS A 92 2.01 9.32 -0.47
N LEU A 93 1.86 10.00 0.68
CA LEU A 93 2.87 10.93 1.19
C LEU A 93 4.14 10.21 1.65
N THR A 94 3.99 9.11 2.37
CA THR A 94 5.13 8.39 2.96
C THR A 94 5.65 7.32 2.02
N THR A 95 4.75 6.62 1.31
CA THR A 95 5.12 5.47 0.49
C THR A 95 5.30 5.79 -1.00
N GLY A 96 4.99 7.01 -1.43
CA GLY A 96 5.08 7.42 -2.83
C GLY A 96 4.04 6.74 -3.70
N MET A 97 4.40 6.44 -4.95
CA MET A 97 3.50 5.76 -5.87
C MET A 97 3.35 4.28 -5.50
N CYS A 98 2.10 3.86 -5.33
CA CYS A 98 1.72 2.50 -5.00
C CYS A 98 0.84 1.93 -6.11
N HIS A 99 1.01 0.65 -6.41
CA HIS A 99 0.27 -0.03 -7.47
C HIS A 99 -0.53 -1.20 -6.92
N THR A 100 -1.84 -1.14 -7.07
CA THR A 100 -2.79 -2.17 -6.67
C THR A 100 -3.08 -3.13 -7.83
N ILE A 101 -2.66 -4.39 -7.71
CA ILE A 101 -3.10 -5.48 -8.58
C ILE A 101 -4.42 -6.02 -8.04
N ARG A 102 -5.53 -5.86 -8.76
CA ARG A 102 -6.84 -6.42 -8.38
C ARG A 102 -7.19 -7.56 -9.33
N PRO A 103 -7.88 -8.62 -8.86
CA PRO A 103 -8.32 -9.70 -9.72
C PRO A 103 -9.60 -9.31 -10.44
N LYS A 104 -9.69 -9.75 -11.69
CA LYS A 104 -10.94 -9.76 -12.46
C LYS A 104 -11.68 -11.09 -12.38
N THR A 105 -11.04 -12.11 -11.82
CA THR A 105 -11.59 -13.47 -11.66
C THR A 105 -11.23 -14.06 -10.31
N GLU A 106 -12.02 -15.03 -9.85
CA GLU A 106 -11.69 -15.81 -8.67
C GLU A 106 -10.49 -16.74 -8.92
N VAL A 107 -9.80 -17.10 -7.85
CA VAL A 107 -8.74 -18.12 -7.87
C VAL A 107 -9.36 -19.51 -7.99
N SER A 108 -8.76 -20.37 -8.82
CA SER A 108 -9.34 -21.68 -9.12
C SER A 108 -9.07 -22.75 -8.05
N ALA A 109 -7.99 -22.63 -7.27
CA ALA A 109 -7.64 -23.57 -6.22
C ALA A 109 -6.64 -23.01 -5.19
N VAL A 110 -6.52 -23.71 -4.06
CA VAL A 110 -5.49 -23.50 -3.04
C VAL A 110 -4.19 -24.16 -3.50
N ALA A 111 -3.35 -23.41 -4.19
CA ALA A 111 -2.02 -23.84 -4.63
C ALA A 111 -1.21 -22.64 -5.14
N LYS A 112 0.10 -22.84 -5.32
CA LYS A 112 1.02 -21.84 -5.87
C LYS A 112 0.62 -21.33 -7.26
N ASN A 113 0.32 -22.23 -8.20
CA ASN A 113 0.05 -21.85 -9.61
C ASN A 113 -1.25 -21.03 -9.79
N PRO A 114 -2.36 -21.34 -9.11
CA PRO A 114 -3.56 -20.49 -9.10
C PRO A 114 -3.36 -19.10 -8.48
N GLY A 115 -2.27 -18.88 -7.73
CA GLY A 115 -2.00 -17.61 -7.07
C GLY A 115 -1.42 -16.53 -7.97
N TYR A 116 -0.95 -15.46 -7.33
CA TYR A 116 -0.26 -14.36 -7.96
C TYR A 116 1.21 -14.68 -8.17
N ARG A 117 1.73 -14.20 -9.30
CA ARG A 117 3.16 -14.08 -9.52
C ARG A 117 3.46 -12.65 -9.95
N ILE A 118 4.44 -12.04 -9.30
CA ILE A 118 4.83 -10.65 -9.52
C ILE A 118 6.35 -10.64 -9.70
N TYR A 119 6.83 -9.98 -10.74
CA TYR A 119 8.25 -9.76 -11.01
C TYR A 119 8.53 -8.26 -11.05
N LEU A 120 9.52 -7.86 -10.24
CA LEU A 120 9.82 -6.46 -9.94
C LEU A 120 11.29 -6.18 -10.25
N LEU A 121 11.57 -5.10 -10.96
CA LEU A 121 12.92 -4.60 -11.19
C LEU A 121 13.34 -3.64 -10.09
N HIS A 122 14.66 -3.52 -9.90
CA HIS A 122 15.27 -2.50 -9.07
C HIS A 122 16.34 -1.78 -9.87
N ASP A 123 16.46 -0.47 -9.67
CA ASP A 123 17.65 0.24 -10.10
C ASP A 123 18.83 -0.01 -9.13
N LEU A 124 20.04 0.06 -9.69
CA LEU A 124 21.30 -0.17 -8.98
C LEU A 124 21.73 1.00 -8.10
N TYR A 125 21.24 2.22 -8.37
CA TYR A 125 21.72 3.42 -7.67
C TYR A 125 21.24 3.47 -6.22
N ALA A 126 20.15 2.80 -5.89
CA ALA A 126 19.61 2.71 -4.54
C ALA A 126 20.30 1.67 -3.63
N TYR A 127 21.14 0.77 -4.15
CA TYR A 127 21.64 -0.39 -3.38
C TYR A 127 22.78 -0.04 -2.42
N ASP A 128 23.76 0.76 -2.85
CA ASP A 128 24.98 1.04 -2.06
C ASP A 128 24.76 2.07 -0.93
N GLN A 129 23.64 2.78 -0.92
CA GLN A 129 23.35 3.84 0.06
C GLN A 129 22.56 3.34 1.29
N LEU A 130 21.98 2.14 1.23
CA LEU A 130 21.19 1.56 2.31
C LEU A 130 22.09 0.74 3.25
N ARG A 131 23.00 1.42 3.98
CA ARG A 131 23.99 0.74 4.86
C ARG A 131 23.35 -0.08 5.99
N ASP A 132 22.11 0.23 6.39
CA ASP A 132 21.45 -0.37 7.56
C ASP A 132 20.10 -1.04 7.28
N LYS A 133 19.64 -1.12 6.02
CA LYS A 133 18.34 -1.74 5.66
C LYS A 133 18.44 -2.59 4.40
N GLU A 134 17.88 -3.80 4.47
CA GLU A 134 17.73 -4.68 3.30
C GLU A 134 16.86 -3.97 2.25
N ALA A 135 17.36 -3.89 1.02
CA ALA A 135 16.63 -3.29 -0.09
C ALA A 135 15.59 -4.28 -0.66
N GLY A 136 14.38 -3.81 -0.92
CA GLY A 136 13.29 -4.66 -1.39
C GLY A 136 11.98 -3.92 -1.56
N TRP A 137 10.90 -4.63 -1.85
CA TRP A 137 9.54 -4.11 -1.97
C TRP A 137 8.70 -4.54 -0.78
N TYR A 138 7.76 -3.69 -0.34
CA TYR A 138 6.70 -4.12 0.56
C TYR A 138 5.45 -4.43 -0.26
N ILE A 139 4.85 -5.58 -0.01
CA ILE A 139 3.57 -5.98 -0.60
C ILE A 139 2.54 -6.04 0.52
N TYR A 140 1.43 -5.36 0.33
CA TYR A 140 0.31 -5.32 1.24
C TYR A 140 -0.86 -6.12 0.66
N VAL A 141 -1.50 -6.90 1.52
CA VAL A 141 -2.61 -7.78 1.16
C VAL A 141 -3.85 -7.33 1.90
N HIS A 142 -4.92 -7.05 1.17
CA HIS A 142 -6.18 -6.59 1.73
C HIS A 142 -7.39 -7.10 0.92
N GLU A 143 -8.60 -6.85 1.45
CA GLU A 143 -9.84 -7.24 0.78
C GLU A 143 -10.13 -6.31 -0.42
N VAL A 144 -10.68 -6.84 -1.53
CA VAL A 144 -10.92 -6.07 -2.79
C VAL A 144 -11.74 -4.80 -2.60
N LYS A 145 -12.71 -4.84 -1.68
CA LYS A 145 -13.59 -3.70 -1.43
C LYS A 145 -12.88 -2.60 -0.65
N GLU A 146 -11.85 -2.94 0.13
CA GLU A 146 -11.06 -1.98 0.88
C GLU A 146 -10.06 -1.30 -0.05
N LYS A 147 -9.81 -0.01 0.18
CA LYS A 147 -8.81 0.75 -0.55
C LYS A 147 -7.52 0.76 0.27
N PHE A 148 -6.40 0.83 -0.43
CA PHE A 148 -5.15 1.11 0.25
C PHE A 148 -5.16 2.54 0.78
N SER A 149 -4.86 2.68 2.06
CA SER A 149 -4.57 3.96 2.69
C SER A 149 -3.36 3.79 3.57
N GLU A 150 -2.30 4.55 3.30
CA GLU A 150 -1.06 4.51 4.08
C GLU A 150 -1.31 4.76 5.57
N ASN A 151 -2.26 5.65 5.90
CA ASN A 151 -2.47 6.09 7.27
C ASN A 151 -3.57 5.32 8.02
N ILE A 152 -4.50 4.65 7.34
CA ILE A 152 -5.48 3.77 8.00
C ILE A 152 -4.96 2.35 8.12
N ASN A 153 -4.37 1.82 7.04
CA ASN A 153 -4.14 0.40 6.95
C ASN A 153 -2.90 -0.02 7.78
N ILE A 154 -1.92 0.88 7.93
CA ILE A 154 -0.73 0.62 8.77
C ILE A 154 -1.09 0.49 10.24
N TYR A 155 -2.01 1.33 10.75
CA TYR A 155 -2.36 1.33 12.18
C TYR A 155 -3.50 0.37 12.53
N SER A 156 -4.38 0.05 11.58
CA SER A 156 -5.54 -0.81 11.84
C SER A 156 -5.23 -2.31 11.89
N GLY A 157 -4.06 -2.74 11.43
CA GLY A 157 -3.67 -4.16 11.36
C GLY A 157 -4.54 -5.00 10.41
N ARG A 158 -5.37 -4.37 9.57
CA ARG A 158 -6.32 -5.04 8.67
C ARG A 158 -5.69 -5.56 7.38
N GLN A 159 -4.42 -5.24 7.16
CA GLN A 159 -3.65 -5.69 6.01
C GLN A 159 -2.50 -6.58 6.46
N ALA A 160 -2.25 -7.63 5.69
CA ALA A 160 -1.01 -8.39 5.84
C ALA A 160 0.10 -7.67 5.07
N LYS A 161 1.33 -7.76 5.57
CA LYS A 161 2.51 -7.14 4.96
C LYS A 161 3.59 -8.18 4.73
N VAL A 162 4.16 -8.19 3.54
CA VAL A 162 5.31 -9.01 3.18
C VAL A 162 6.42 -8.12 2.64
N PHE A 163 7.66 -8.44 3.00
CA PHE A 163 8.83 -7.84 2.41
C PHE A 163 9.45 -8.78 1.37
N VAL A 164 9.77 -8.26 0.19
CA VAL A 164 10.35 -8.99 -0.93
C VAL A 164 11.72 -8.39 -1.26
N PRO A 165 12.82 -9.00 -0.80
CA PRO A 165 14.17 -8.49 -0.99
C PRO A 165 14.60 -8.46 -2.45
N VAL A 166 15.50 -7.53 -2.78
CA VAL A 166 16.22 -7.52 -4.06
C VAL A 166 17.02 -8.81 -4.20
N GLY A 167 17.03 -9.38 -5.41
CA GLY A 167 17.83 -10.56 -5.71
C GLY A 167 17.23 -11.85 -5.18
N GLU A 168 15.96 -11.85 -4.77
CA GLU A 168 15.29 -13.05 -4.26
C GLU A 168 13.91 -13.29 -4.89
N GLN A 169 13.57 -14.57 -4.96
CA GLN A 169 12.22 -15.07 -5.13
C GLN A 169 11.65 -15.44 -3.76
N VAL A 170 10.50 -14.88 -3.41
CA VAL A 170 9.79 -15.12 -2.15
C VAL A 170 8.46 -15.82 -2.43
N GLU A 171 8.23 -16.95 -1.76
CA GLU A 171 6.97 -17.69 -1.79
C GLU A 171 6.19 -17.40 -0.50
N VAL A 172 4.95 -16.96 -0.66
CA VAL A 172 4.07 -16.50 0.40
C VAL A 172 2.78 -17.30 0.36
N SER A 173 2.50 -17.99 1.46
CA SER A 173 1.21 -18.63 1.70
C SER A 173 0.30 -17.69 2.47
N LEU A 174 -0.98 -17.69 2.08
CA LEU A 174 -2.01 -16.90 2.71
C LEU A 174 -3.02 -17.76 3.43
N ASP A 175 -3.31 -17.37 4.66
CA ASP A 175 -4.48 -17.81 5.40
C ASP A 175 -5.55 -16.73 5.39
N VAL A 176 -6.79 -17.15 5.20
CA VAL A 176 -7.94 -16.25 5.09
C VAL A 176 -8.84 -16.45 6.31
N TYR A 177 -9.12 -15.35 7.00
CA TYR A 177 -10.04 -15.31 8.13
C TYR A 177 -11.23 -14.44 7.76
N GLN A 178 -12.43 -14.95 7.99
CA GLN A 178 -13.66 -14.18 7.80
C GLN A 178 -14.24 -13.82 9.15
N PHE A 179 -14.35 -12.52 9.40
CA PHE A 179 -14.97 -11.97 10.60
C PHE A 179 -16.40 -11.58 10.30
N ARG A 180 -17.30 -11.94 11.21
CA ARG A 180 -18.70 -11.51 11.19
C ARG A 180 -19.03 -10.70 12.44
N LEU A 181 -19.54 -9.50 12.24
CA LEU A 181 -20.13 -8.64 13.26
C LEU A 181 -21.65 -8.69 13.12
N ILE A 182 -22.35 -8.80 14.25
CA ILE A 182 -23.80 -9.01 14.28
C ILE A 182 -24.56 -7.68 14.45
N GLN A 183 -23.93 -6.66 15.05
CA GLN A 183 -24.56 -5.37 15.36
C GLN A 183 -23.61 -4.20 15.09
N ASN A 184 -24.18 -3.00 14.90
CA ASN A 184 -23.46 -1.74 14.70
C ASN A 184 -22.43 -1.79 13.56
N CYS A 185 -22.84 -2.38 12.45
CA CYS A 185 -21.99 -2.60 11.29
C CYS A 185 -22.75 -2.31 9.97
N SER A 186 -21.99 -2.03 8.91
CA SER A 186 -22.52 -1.85 7.56
C SER A 186 -22.62 -3.19 6.83
N ASN A 187 -23.80 -3.48 6.27
CA ASN A 187 -24.04 -4.64 5.40
C ASN A 187 -23.89 -4.29 3.90
N ASP A 188 -23.59 -3.03 3.58
CA ASP A 188 -23.43 -2.60 2.19
C ASP A 188 -22.17 -3.27 1.59
N PRO A 189 -22.30 -4.05 0.50
CA PRO A 189 -21.17 -4.73 -0.14
C PRO A 189 -20.15 -3.76 -0.76
N SER A 190 -20.55 -2.52 -1.05
CA SER A 190 -19.68 -1.45 -1.55
C SER A 190 -19.03 -0.64 -0.44
N TYR A 191 -19.36 -0.93 0.83
CA TYR A 191 -18.82 -0.21 1.97
C TYR A 191 -17.31 -0.47 2.12
N ASN A 192 -16.57 0.63 2.14
CA ASN A 192 -15.13 0.67 2.29
C ASN A 192 -14.81 1.41 3.59
N LEU A 193 -14.34 0.66 4.59
CA LEU A 193 -14.09 1.23 5.91
C LEU A 193 -12.87 2.16 5.87
N ALA A 194 -11.83 1.80 5.13
CA ALA A 194 -10.63 2.63 4.99
C ALA A 194 -10.95 4.01 4.38
N GLU A 195 -11.76 4.05 3.33
CA GLU A 195 -12.19 5.30 2.68
C GLU A 195 -13.06 6.15 3.61
N CYS A 196 -13.94 5.52 4.40
CA CYS A 196 -14.75 6.24 5.38
C CYS A 196 -13.87 6.87 6.46
N GLU A 197 -12.96 6.09 7.05
CA GLU A 197 -12.07 6.55 8.12
C GLU A 197 -11.11 7.63 7.59
N GLU A 198 -10.63 7.51 6.35
CA GLU A 198 -9.82 8.55 5.68
C GLU A 198 -10.60 9.85 5.45
N LYS A 199 -11.84 9.78 4.92
CA LYS A 199 -12.72 10.95 4.75
C LYS A 199 -12.96 11.69 6.06
N CYS A 200 -13.27 10.94 7.10
CA CYS A 200 -13.51 11.48 8.43
C CYS A 200 -12.27 12.21 8.96
N TRP A 201 -11.11 11.56 8.90
CA TRP A 201 -9.85 12.17 9.30
C TRP A 201 -9.51 13.43 8.50
N VAL A 202 -9.70 13.40 7.17
CA VAL A 202 -9.47 14.57 6.32
C VAL A 202 -10.37 15.74 6.73
N ASN A 203 -11.65 15.48 7.01
CA ASN A 203 -12.61 16.52 7.36
C ASN A 203 -12.41 17.09 8.76
N GLU A 204 -12.09 16.23 9.74
CA GLU A 204 -12.00 16.63 11.15
C GLU A 204 -10.62 17.17 11.51
N ASP A 205 -9.55 16.62 10.93
CA ASP A 205 -8.19 16.89 11.37
C ASP A 205 -7.32 17.69 10.39
N ILE A 206 -7.50 17.48 9.09
CA ILE A 206 -6.62 18.12 8.09
C ILE A 206 -7.26 19.39 7.56
N SER A 207 -8.51 19.32 7.12
CA SER A 207 -9.21 20.43 6.49
C SER A 207 -9.29 21.68 7.37
N PRO A 208 -9.51 21.60 8.70
CA PRO A 208 -9.53 22.80 9.53
C PRO A 208 -8.16 23.44 9.75
N LYS A 209 -7.06 22.70 9.52
CA LYS A 209 -5.68 23.11 9.88
C LYS A 209 -4.84 23.54 8.68
N THR A 210 -5.38 23.45 7.47
CA THR A 210 -4.65 23.62 6.20
C THR A 210 -5.48 24.45 5.23
N ASN A 211 -4.84 25.18 4.31
CA ASN A 211 -5.55 25.94 3.26
C ASN A 211 -5.21 25.45 1.84
N CYS A 212 -4.37 24.43 1.73
CA CYS A 212 -3.92 23.85 0.48
C CYS A 212 -3.85 22.32 0.60
N SER A 213 -3.68 21.63 -0.52
CA SER A 213 -3.55 20.18 -0.61
C SER A 213 -2.23 19.75 -1.26
N GLY A 214 -1.93 18.47 -1.13
CA GLY A 214 -0.88 17.77 -1.86
C GLY A 214 -1.48 16.88 -2.94
N PRO A 215 -0.72 16.52 -3.99
CA PRO A 215 -1.20 15.61 -5.02
C PRO A 215 -1.57 14.21 -4.49
N TRP A 216 -1.01 13.81 -3.35
CA TRP A 216 -1.35 12.56 -2.64
C TRP A 216 -2.66 12.64 -1.83
N LEU A 217 -3.25 13.82 -1.68
CA LEU A 217 -4.48 14.02 -0.90
C LEU A 217 -5.56 14.76 -1.71
N PRO A 218 -6.00 14.23 -2.85
CA PRO A 218 -6.95 14.90 -3.73
C PRO A 218 -8.31 15.16 -3.06
N ILE A 219 -8.67 14.35 -2.07
CA ILE A 219 -9.96 14.42 -1.37
C ILE A 219 -10.17 15.69 -0.53
N LEU A 220 -9.09 16.40 -0.19
CA LEU A 220 -9.17 17.65 0.56
C LEU A 220 -9.88 18.77 -0.23
N ASN A 221 -9.95 18.65 -1.56
CA ASN A 221 -10.58 19.61 -2.48
C ASN A 221 -10.12 21.07 -2.25
N LYS A 222 -8.79 21.26 -2.15
CA LYS A 222 -8.12 22.56 -1.97
C LYS A 222 -7.05 22.74 -3.05
N PRO A 223 -6.66 23.99 -3.37
CA PRO A 223 -5.56 24.24 -4.30
C PRO A 223 -4.28 23.57 -3.82
N LEU A 224 -3.41 23.18 -4.74
CA LEU A 224 -2.11 22.60 -4.39
C LEU A 224 -1.27 23.61 -3.61
N CYS A 225 -0.54 23.13 -2.59
CA CYS A 225 0.35 23.98 -1.81
C CYS A 225 1.44 24.57 -2.71
N ASN A 226 1.57 25.90 -2.67
CA ASN A 226 2.51 26.67 -3.48
C ASN A 226 3.41 27.57 -2.61
N GLU A 227 3.38 27.41 -1.29
CA GLU A 227 4.20 28.16 -0.36
C GLU A 227 4.70 27.27 0.79
N PRO A 228 5.85 27.60 1.40
CA PRO A 228 6.44 26.80 2.47
C PRO A 228 5.52 26.58 3.67
N SER A 229 4.82 27.62 4.13
CA SER A 229 3.95 27.57 5.32
C SER A 229 2.81 26.57 5.12
N GLY A 230 2.09 26.70 4.01
CA GLY A 230 0.98 25.81 3.67
C GLY A 230 1.42 24.36 3.53
N MET A 231 2.57 24.11 2.90
CA MET A 231 3.11 22.75 2.76
C MET A 231 3.52 22.15 4.12
N ILE A 232 4.17 22.93 4.99
CA ILE A 232 4.55 22.49 6.33
C ILE A 232 3.32 22.17 7.18
N ASP A 233 2.29 23.02 7.11
CA ASP A 233 1.05 22.82 7.85
C ASP A 233 0.30 21.57 7.37
N LEU A 234 0.25 21.37 6.04
CA LEU A 234 -0.31 20.15 5.44
C LEU A 234 0.43 18.90 5.91
N VAL A 235 1.75 18.87 5.79
CA VAL A 235 2.58 17.73 6.22
C VAL A 235 2.36 17.41 7.70
N LYS A 236 2.38 18.42 8.58
CA LYS A 236 2.16 18.23 10.01
C LYS A 236 0.76 17.72 10.32
N ALA A 237 -0.25 18.17 9.58
CA ALA A 237 -1.61 17.70 9.74
C ALA A 237 -1.74 16.24 9.29
N THR A 238 -1.05 15.84 8.20
CA THR A 238 -1.07 14.47 7.69
C THR A 238 -0.32 13.47 8.56
N GLU A 239 0.77 13.86 9.22
CA GLU A 239 1.56 12.95 10.08
C GLU A 239 0.88 12.62 11.42
N ARG A 240 -0.02 13.47 11.90
CA ARG A 240 -0.64 13.34 13.24
C ARG A 240 -1.93 12.52 13.21
N MET A 241 -2.00 11.50 12.36
CA MET A 241 -3.21 10.70 12.24
C MET A 241 -3.46 9.84 13.48
N CYS A 242 -4.65 9.98 14.04
CA CYS A 242 -5.19 9.09 15.06
C CYS A 242 -6.45 8.40 14.51
N PRO A 243 -6.58 7.06 14.63
CA PRO A 243 -7.80 6.38 14.23
C PRO A 243 -9.00 6.91 15.03
N THR A 244 -9.98 7.52 14.35
CA THR A 244 -11.25 7.94 14.96
C THR A 244 -12.33 6.89 14.68
N ASN A 245 -13.17 6.59 15.67
CA ASN A 245 -14.29 5.65 15.55
C ASN A 245 -15.54 6.32 14.95
N CYS A 246 -15.39 7.06 13.86
CA CYS A 246 -16.48 7.77 13.19
C CYS A 246 -17.22 6.92 12.14
N CYS A 247 -16.72 5.72 11.85
CA CYS A 247 -17.23 4.85 10.78
C CYS A 247 -17.72 3.51 11.34
N PRO A 248 -18.93 3.05 10.96
CA PRO A 248 -19.40 1.72 11.34
C PRO A 248 -18.50 0.65 10.71
N LYS A 249 -18.20 -0.43 11.43
CA LYS A 249 -17.37 -1.52 10.86
C LYS A 249 -18.16 -2.29 9.79
N SER A 250 -17.48 -3.01 8.89
CA SER A 250 -18.14 -3.92 7.95
C SER A 250 -18.71 -5.14 8.68
N CYS A 251 -19.96 -5.52 8.44
CA CYS A 251 -20.57 -6.69 9.08
C CYS A 251 -19.90 -8.00 8.68
N LYS A 252 -19.32 -8.03 7.49
CA LYS A 252 -18.47 -9.11 6.98
C LYS A 252 -17.16 -8.50 6.51
N SER A 253 -16.04 -8.98 7.04
CA SER A 253 -14.71 -8.58 6.58
C SER A 253 -13.80 -9.78 6.45
N LEU A 254 -12.88 -9.71 5.49
CA LEU A 254 -11.80 -10.67 5.35
C LEU A 254 -10.52 -10.06 5.90
N GLN A 255 -9.76 -10.87 6.65
CA GLN A 255 -8.38 -10.56 6.98
C GLN A 255 -7.48 -11.68 6.48
N TYR A 256 -6.27 -11.27 6.12
CA TYR A 256 -5.25 -12.17 5.60
C TYR A 256 -4.12 -12.28 6.59
N LYS A 257 -3.56 -13.47 6.68
CA LYS A 257 -2.28 -13.69 7.33
C LYS A 257 -1.31 -14.23 6.29
N THR A 258 -0.17 -13.57 6.17
CA THR A 258 0.90 -13.96 5.26
C THR A 258 1.96 -14.75 6.00
N SER A 259 2.38 -15.86 5.42
CA SER A 259 3.51 -16.66 5.89
C SER A 259 4.51 -16.84 4.76
N VAL A 260 5.76 -16.39 4.97
CA VAL A 260 6.85 -16.66 4.01
C VAL A 260 7.21 -18.14 4.13
N VAL A 261 6.93 -18.89 3.06
CA VAL A 261 7.18 -20.34 2.99
C VAL A 261 8.60 -20.62 2.54
N LYS A 262 9.09 -19.85 1.57
CA LYS A 262 10.40 -20.07 0.96
C LYS A 262 10.99 -18.76 0.44
N ARG A 263 12.30 -18.60 0.63
CA ARG A 263 13.12 -17.59 -0.02
C ARG A 263 14.16 -18.30 -0.88
N THR A 264 14.36 -17.86 -2.11
CA THR A 264 15.34 -18.46 -3.03
C THR A 264 16.10 -17.35 -3.74
N PRO A 265 17.44 -17.32 -3.70
CA PRO A 265 18.20 -16.34 -4.43
C PRO A 265 17.91 -16.39 -5.94
N ASN A 266 17.77 -15.23 -6.56
CA ASN A 266 17.66 -15.11 -8.00
C ASN A 266 19.00 -15.46 -8.67
N PRO A 267 18.97 -16.00 -9.90
CA PRO A 267 20.18 -16.20 -10.69
C PRO A 267 20.96 -14.89 -10.85
N VAL A 268 22.27 -14.98 -11.05
CA VAL A 268 23.19 -13.82 -11.17
C VAL A 268 22.70 -12.82 -12.22
N GLN A 269 22.13 -13.30 -13.33
CA GLN A 269 21.58 -12.49 -14.42
C GLN A 269 20.35 -11.65 -13.98
N ARG A 270 19.70 -12.03 -12.89
CA ARG A 270 18.48 -11.44 -12.33
C ARG A 270 18.70 -10.90 -10.91
N LYS A 271 19.95 -10.61 -10.53
CA LYS A 271 20.33 -10.15 -9.18
C LYS A 271 19.67 -8.82 -8.75
N LEU A 272 19.18 -8.02 -9.70
CA LEU A 272 18.52 -6.73 -9.47
C LEU A 272 17.01 -6.80 -9.64
N SER A 273 16.46 -8.00 -9.47
CA SER A 273 15.03 -8.22 -9.54
C SER A 273 14.57 -8.93 -8.29
N SER A 274 13.29 -8.79 -8.00
CA SER A 274 12.58 -9.55 -7.00
C SER A 274 11.44 -10.30 -7.65
N GLU A 275 11.11 -11.48 -7.13
CA GLU A 275 9.96 -12.24 -7.59
C GLU A 275 9.12 -12.63 -6.39
N ALA A 276 7.81 -12.40 -6.44
CA ALA A 276 6.89 -12.77 -5.38
C ALA A 276 5.86 -13.76 -5.92
N TRP A 277 5.71 -14.89 -5.25
CA TRP A 277 4.64 -15.86 -5.46
C TRP A 277 3.72 -15.80 -4.26
N ILE A 278 2.49 -15.36 -4.46
CA ILE A 278 1.53 -15.15 -3.36
C ILE A 278 0.30 -15.98 -3.64
N TYR A 279 0.01 -16.94 -2.76
CA TYR A 279 -1.04 -17.92 -3.01
C TYR A 279 -1.79 -18.31 -1.75
N PHE A 280 -3.02 -18.77 -1.93
CA PHE A 280 -3.82 -19.32 -0.84
C PHE A 280 -3.23 -20.65 -0.39
N GLY A 281 -2.90 -20.74 0.90
CA GLY A 281 -2.53 -22.00 1.56
C GLY A 281 -3.70 -22.65 2.28
N SER A 282 -4.75 -21.90 2.57
CA SER A 282 -5.99 -22.39 3.16
C SER A 282 -7.22 -21.72 2.57
N LYS A 283 -8.40 -22.33 2.80
CA LYS A 283 -9.71 -21.73 2.55
C LYS A 283 -10.12 -20.85 3.73
N ALA A 284 -11.04 -19.92 3.51
CA ALA A 284 -11.52 -19.01 4.56
C ALA A 284 -12.03 -19.76 5.81
N VAL A 285 -11.55 -19.36 6.97
CA VAL A 285 -12.00 -19.83 8.29
C VAL A 285 -12.93 -18.79 8.89
N GLU A 286 -14.16 -19.19 9.24
CA GLU A 286 -15.14 -18.27 9.83
C GLU A 286 -14.93 -18.10 11.34
N TYR A 287 -14.90 -16.85 11.79
CA TYR A 287 -14.82 -16.48 13.20
C TYR A 287 -16.06 -15.67 13.63
N PHE A 288 -16.69 -16.08 14.73
CA PHE A 288 -17.86 -15.41 15.31
C PHE A 288 -17.43 -14.63 16.56
N ASN A 289 -17.51 -13.30 16.49
CA ASN A 289 -17.34 -12.45 17.66
C ASN A 289 -18.71 -12.16 18.27
N TYR A 290 -19.00 -12.79 19.42
CA TYR A 290 -20.13 -12.42 20.25
C TYR A 290 -19.66 -11.32 21.20
N LEU A 291 -20.21 -10.12 21.07
CA LEU A 291 -20.13 -9.14 22.16
C LEU A 291 -21.00 -9.69 23.30
N ILE A 292 -20.36 -10.20 24.34
CA ILE A 292 -21.05 -10.50 25.60
C ILE A 292 -21.29 -9.14 26.25
N ASN A 293 -22.54 -8.69 26.21
CA ASN A 293 -23.01 -7.50 26.93
C ASN A 293 -22.84 -7.68 28.44
#